data_AF-A0A7S3X4D8-F1
#
_entry.id   AF-A0A7S3X4D8-F1
#
_cell.length_a   1.000
_cell.length_b   1.000
_cell.length_c   1.000
_cell.angle_alpha   90.00
_cell.angle_beta   90.00
_cell.angle_gamma   90.00
#
_symmetry.space_group_name_H-M   'P 1'
#
loop_
_entity.id
_entity.type
_entity.pdbx_description
1 polymer ?
#
loop_
_entity_poly.entity_id
_entity_poly.type
_entity_poly.pdbx_seq_one_letter_code
_entity_poly.pdbx_strand_id
1 'polypeptide(L)'
;MPPEVWTQGLWTPQGDVHALGVTFFQLFSGRPCFAGAPRTEALRDSTCNAKPDLSSIGKFAELSKLVAQMLEKDWHCRPSAVSASRIASSPRAWARSAPQQAAGSCRR
;
A
#
# COMPACT_ATOMS: atom_id res chain seq x y z
N MET A 1 -0.12 -10.95 -7.22
CA MET A 1 1.27 -11.34 -7.55
C MET A 1 2.14 -10.10 -7.50
N PRO A 2 3.36 -10.17 -6.97
CA PRO A 2 4.28 -9.04 -6.96
C PRO A 2 4.95 -8.84 -8.33
N PRO A 3 5.49 -7.64 -8.63
CA PRO A 3 6.10 -7.29 -9.92
C PRO A 3 7.19 -8.27 -10.41
N GLU A 4 8.09 -8.68 -9.51
CA GLU A 4 9.22 -9.57 -9.83
C GLU A 4 8.79 -10.98 -10.25
N VAL A 5 7.61 -11.45 -9.82
CA VAL A 5 7.04 -12.71 -10.31
C VAL A 5 6.58 -12.54 -11.76
N TRP A 6 5.93 -11.41 -12.08
CA TRP A 6 5.47 -11.14 -13.44
C TRP A 6 6.60 -10.96 -14.45
N THR A 7 7.72 -10.36 -14.03
CA THR A 7 8.83 -9.99 -14.92
C THR A 7 9.94 -11.04 -14.97
N GLN A 8 10.22 -11.71 -13.85
CA GLN A 8 11.36 -12.61 -13.70
C GLN A 8 10.96 -14.03 -13.25
N GLY A 9 9.70 -14.25 -12.87
CA GLY A 9 9.26 -15.52 -12.27
C GLY A 9 9.82 -15.75 -10.86
N LEU A 10 10.31 -14.70 -10.20
CA LEU A 10 11.03 -14.80 -8.94
C LEU A 10 10.09 -14.65 -7.73
N TRP A 11 10.06 -15.65 -6.86
CA TRP A 11 9.35 -15.62 -5.59
C TRP A 11 10.31 -15.33 -4.45
N THR A 12 10.04 -14.28 -3.68
CA THR A 12 10.89 -13.83 -2.58
C THR A 12 10.06 -13.54 -1.33
N PRO A 13 10.67 -13.53 -0.13
CA PRO A 13 9.99 -13.05 1.08
C PRO A 13 9.45 -11.62 0.96
N GLN A 14 10.12 -10.76 0.19
CA GLN A 14 9.67 -9.40 -0.10
C GLN A 14 8.48 -9.37 -1.07
N GLY A 15 8.32 -10.40 -1.89
CA GLY A 15 7.12 -10.66 -2.68
C GLY A 15 5.90 -10.89 -1.80
N ASP A 16 6.06 -11.60 -0.69
CA ASP A 16 4.99 -11.79 0.32
C ASP A 16 4.67 -10.47 1.03
N VAL A 17 5.67 -9.64 1.32
CA VAL A 17 5.44 -8.29 1.87
C VAL A 17 4.61 -7.44 0.91
N HIS A 18 4.89 -7.48 -0.39
CA HIS A 18 4.04 -6.80 -1.38
C HIS A 18 2.61 -7.34 -1.39
N ALA A 19 2.43 -8.67 -1.36
CA ALA A 19 1.11 -9.29 -1.31
C ALA A 19 0.32 -8.88 -0.04
N LEU A 20 1.00 -8.77 1.09
CA LEU A 20 0.40 -8.26 2.33
C LEU A 20 0.01 -6.78 2.21
N GLY A 21 0.81 -5.95 1.53
CA GLY A 21 0.51 -4.55 1.26
C GLY A 21 -0.75 -4.38 0.40
N VAL A 22 -0.90 -5.22 -0.63
CA VAL A 22 -2.12 -5.28 -1.46
C VAL A 22 -3.33 -5.66 -0.60
N THR A 23 -3.17 -6.66 0.28
CA THR A 23 -4.23 -7.10 1.20
C THR A 23 -4.65 -5.99 2.16
N PHE A 24 -3.70 -5.30 2.80
CA PHE A 24 -3.99 -4.17 3.68
C PHE A 24 -4.71 -3.05 2.94
N PHE A 25 -4.24 -2.68 1.76
CA PHE A 25 -4.94 -1.69 0.95
C PHE A 25 -6.40 -2.08 0.73
N GLN A 26 -6.66 -3.33 0.33
CA GLN A 26 -8.00 -3.80 0.00
C GLN A 26 -8.91 -3.88 1.23
N LEU A 27 -8.40 -4.31 2.38
CA LEU A 27 -9.16 -4.37 3.64
C LEU A 27 -9.65 -2.99 4.08
N PHE A 28 -8.85 -1.94 3.88
CA PHE A 28 -9.16 -0.60 4.38
C PHE A 28 -9.87 0.29 3.37
N SER A 29 -9.61 0.08 2.08
CA SER A 29 -10.24 0.85 1.01
C SER A 29 -11.52 0.21 0.49
N GLY A 30 -11.72 -1.10 0.70
CA GLY A 30 -12.80 -1.87 0.10
C GLY A 30 -12.69 -2.05 -1.42
N ARG A 31 -11.59 -1.60 -2.05
CA ARG A 31 -11.36 -1.64 -3.50
C ARG A 31 -10.08 -2.39 -3.87
N PRO A 32 -9.97 -2.90 -5.11
CA PRO A 32 -8.72 -3.48 -5.61
C PRO A 32 -7.59 -2.45 -5.61
N CYS A 33 -6.38 -2.88 -5.22
CA CYS A 33 -5.18 -2.04 -5.22
C CYS A 33 -4.67 -1.71 -6.62
N PHE A 34 -4.78 -2.70 -7.52
CA PHE A 34 -4.40 -2.60 -8.92
C PHE A 34 -5.63 -2.91 -9.79
N ALA A 35 -5.70 -2.25 -10.94
CA ALA A 35 -6.80 -2.41 -11.89
C ALA A 35 -6.60 -3.67 -12.74
N GLY A 36 -7.71 -4.20 -13.28
CA GLY A 36 -7.71 -5.36 -14.17
C GLY A 36 -8.24 -6.64 -13.51
N ALA A 37 -8.72 -7.55 -14.36
CA ALA A 37 -9.18 -8.86 -13.91
C ALA A 37 -8.00 -9.80 -13.61
N PRO A 38 -8.19 -10.83 -12.78
CA PRO A 38 -7.14 -11.81 -12.49
C PRO A 38 -6.51 -12.39 -13.76
N ARG A 39 -5.18 -12.54 -13.76
CA ARG A 39 -4.39 -13.12 -14.86
C ARG A 39 -4.51 -12.41 -16.21
N THR A 40 -4.87 -11.12 -16.20
CA THR A 40 -4.87 -10.28 -17.42
C THR A 40 -3.59 -9.46 -17.53
N GLU A 41 -3.23 -9.08 -18.76
CA GLU A 41 -2.14 -8.13 -19.02
C GLU A 41 -2.39 -6.78 -18.34
N ALA A 42 -3.65 -6.32 -18.28
CA ALA A 42 -4.03 -5.12 -17.55
C ALA A 42 -3.64 -5.18 -16.06
N LEU A 43 -3.85 -6.33 -15.41
CA LEU A 43 -3.45 -6.53 -14.02
C LEU A 43 -1.92 -6.56 -13.87
N ARG A 44 -1.22 -7.22 -14.80
CA ARG A 44 0.25 -7.21 -14.85
C ARG A 44 0.77 -5.78 -14.97
N ASP A 45 0.28 -5.02 -15.93
CA ASP A 45 0.73 -3.65 -16.21
C ASP A 45 0.43 -2.72 -15.04
N SER A 46 -0.76 -2.84 -14.44
CA SER A 46 -1.11 -2.08 -13.23
C SER A 46 -0.20 -2.46 -12.06
N THR A 47 0.06 -3.74 -11.86
CA THR A 47 0.96 -4.22 -10.79
C THR A 47 2.40 -3.76 -11.02
N CYS A 48 2.93 -3.79 -12.24
CA CYS A 48 4.32 -3.47 -12.53
C CYS A 48 4.59 -1.97 -12.63
N ASN A 49 3.67 -1.20 -13.23
CA ASN A 49 3.95 0.18 -13.66
C ASN A 49 3.10 1.22 -12.94
N ALA A 50 1.89 0.89 -12.49
CA ALA A 50 1.02 1.87 -11.85
C ALA A 50 1.40 2.11 -10.38
N LYS A 51 1.35 3.38 -9.97
CA LYS A 51 1.39 3.75 -8.55
C LYS A 51 0.01 3.51 -7.95
N PRO A 52 -0.09 2.78 -6.82
CA PRO A 52 -1.37 2.58 -6.15
C PRO A 52 -1.91 3.92 -5.63
N ASP A 53 -3.19 4.18 -5.84
CA ASP A 53 -3.85 5.36 -5.30
C ASP A 53 -4.17 5.14 -3.81
N LEU A 54 -3.38 5.73 -2.92
CA LEU A 54 -3.52 5.56 -1.48
C LEU A 54 -4.49 6.55 -0.82
N SER A 55 -5.13 7.45 -1.59
CA SER A 55 -6.03 8.48 -1.05
C SER A 55 -7.19 7.88 -0.23
N SER A 56 -7.71 6.71 -0.64
CA SER A 56 -8.79 5.99 0.07
C SER A 56 -8.42 5.55 1.48
N ILE A 57 -7.13 5.37 1.78
CA ILE A 57 -6.64 4.98 3.10
C ILE A 57 -5.91 6.13 3.82
N GLY A 58 -5.80 7.31 3.19
CA GLY A 58 -5.03 8.46 3.68
C GLY A 58 -5.42 8.97 5.07
N LYS A 59 -6.64 8.67 5.54
CA LYS A 59 -7.08 8.95 6.92
C LYS A 59 -6.27 8.20 7.99
N PHE A 60 -5.53 7.16 7.60
CA PHE A 60 -4.59 6.42 8.43
C PHE A 60 -3.18 6.73 7.93
N ALA A 61 -2.56 7.81 8.43
CA ALA A 61 -1.28 8.30 7.90
C ALA A 61 -0.16 7.23 7.97
N GLU A 62 0.00 6.60 9.13
CA GLU A 62 1.05 5.59 9.35
C GLU A 62 0.82 4.32 8.51
N LEU A 63 -0.44 3.85 8.43
CA LEU A 63 -0.78 2.72 7.57
C LEU A 63 -0.54 3.06 6.09
N SER A 64 -0.94 4.24 5.63
CA SER A 64 -0.75 4.65 4.24
C SER A 64 0.72 4.67 3.87
N LYS A 65 1.57 5.18 4.77
CA LYS A 65 3.02 5.17 4.60
C LYS A 65 3.58 3.75 4.57
N LEU A 66 3.15 2.87 5.48
CA LEU A 66 3.56 1.47 5.50
C LEU A 66 3.17 0.75 4.21
N VAL A 67 1.91 0.89 3.78
CA VAL A 67 1.40 0.29 2.54
C VAL A 67 2.18 0.79 1.32
N ALA A 68 2.51 2.09 1.26
CA ALA A 68 3.36 2.62 0.19
C ALA A 68 4.71 1.91 0.12
N GLN A 69 5.39 1.74 1.27
CA GLN A 69 6.68 1.05 1.35
C GLN A 69 6.60 -0.43 0.96
N MET A 70 5.51 -1.10 1.33
CA MET A 70 5.28 -2.51 0.98
C MET A 70 5.01 -2.70 -0.52
N LEU A 71 4.44 -1.69 -1.19
CA LEU A 71 4.06 -1.71 -2.60
C LEU A 71 5.13 -1.17 -3.56
N GLU A 72 6.35 -0.89 -3.05
CA GLU A 72 7.48 -0.51 -3.89
C GLU A 72 7.75 -1.54 -4.98
N LYS A 73 8.06 -1.07 -6.20
CA LYS A 73 8.23 -1.96 -7.35
C LYS A 73 9.54 -2.74 -7.27
N ASP A 74 10.61 -2.05 -6.85
CA ASP A 74 11.85 -2.71 -6.47
C ASP A 74 11.69 -3.40 -5.11
N TRP A 75 11.78 -4.73 -5.12
CA TRP A 75 11.60 -5.55 -3.93
C TRP A 75 12.72 -5.37 -2.90
N HIS A 76 13.90 -4.86 -3.29
CA HIS A 76 14.97 -4.54 -2.34
C HIS A 76 14.66 -3.29 -1.49
N CYS A 77 13.79 -2.40 -1.99
CA CYS A 77 13.37 -1.20 -1.28
C CYS A 77 12.22 -1.46 -0.28
N ARG A 78 11.61 -2.65 -0.31
CA ARG A 78 10.54 -3.03 0.61
C ARG A 78 11.10 -3.33 2.00
N PRO A 79 10.34 -3.04 3.08
CA PRO A 79 10.73 -3.45 4.41
C PRO A 79 10.73 -4.98 4.52
N SER A 80 11.50 -5.52 5.46
CA SER A 80 11.34 -6.93 5.86
C SER A 80 9.97 -7.15 6.51
N ALA A 81 9.48 -8.39 6.48
CA ALA A 81 8.22 -8.76 7.15
C ALA A 81 8.24 -8.41 8.66
N VAL A 82 9.39 -8.57 9.31
CA VAL A 82 9.59 -8.19 10.72
C VAL A 82 9.51 -6.68 10.93
N SER A 83 10.08 -5.88 10.02
CA SER A 83 9.98 -4.42 10.10
C SER A 83 8.54 -3.95 9.89
N ALA A 84 7.87 -4.52 8.87
CA ALA A 84 6.47 -4.22 8.57
C ALA A 84 5.54 -4.60 9.73
N SER A 85 5.74 -5.77 10.36
CA SER A 85 4.90 -6.22 11.49
C SER A 85 5.05 -5.34 12.72
N ARG A 86 6.26 -4.83 13.02
CA ARG A 86 6.45 -3.86 14.12
C ARG A 86 5.65 -2.58 13.91
N ILE A 87 5.66 -2.05 12.69
CA ILE A 87 4.91 -0.83 12.36
C ILE A 87 3.41 -1.14 12.44
N ALA A 88 2.96 -2.24 11.84
CA ALA A 88 1.56 -2.65 11.84
C ALA A 88 1.02 -2.93 13.26
N SER A 89 1.83 -3.44 14.18
CA SER A 89 1.41 -3.68 15.57
C SER A 89 1.36 -2.41 16.44
N SER A 90 1.83 -1.27 15.93
CA SER A 90 1.76 0.00 16.66
C SER A 90 0.31 0.50 16.73
N PRO A 91 -0.20 0.94 17.90
CA PRO A 91 -1.52 1.57 18.01
C PRO A 91 -1.70 2.76 17.07
N ARG A 92 -0.60 3.43 16.69
CA ARG A 92 -0.61 4.58 15.78
C ARG A 92 -0.91 4.20 14.33
N ALA A 93 -0.61 2.96 13.92
CA ALA A 93 -0.85 2.51 12.54
C ALA A 93 -2.34 2.59 12.16
N TRP A 94 -3.22 2.33 13.14
CA TRP A 94 -4.67 2.26 12.96
C TRP A 94 -5.38 3.54 13.44
N ALA A 95 -4.63 4.46 14.05
CA ALA A 95 -5.17 5.72 14.53
C ALA A 95 -5.57 6.59 13.34
N ARG A 96 -6.79 7.11 13.36
CA ARG A 96 -7.21 8.12 12.39
C ARG A 96 -6.43 9.40 12.64
N SER A 97 -5.89 9.99 11.58
CA SER A 97 -5.33 11.33 11.63
C SER A 97 -6.43 12.32 12.06
N ALA A 98 -6.09 13.25 12.97
CA ALA A 98 -7.02 14.31 13.35
C ALA A 98 -7.42 15.12 12.12
N PRO A 99 -8.69 15.52 11.98
CA PRO A 99 -9.09 16.41 10.90
C PRO A 99 -8.30 17.72 11.02
N GLN A 100 -7.61 18.08 9.93
CA GLN A 100 -6.91 19.35 9.83
C GLN A 100 -7.99 20.44 9.89
N GLN A 101 -8.12 21.14 11.02
CA GLN A 101 -9.11 22.20 11.17
C GLN A 101 -8.85 23.24 10.08
N ALA A 102 -9.84 23.45 9.20
CA ALA A 102 -9.81 24.51 8.22
C ALA A 102 -9.72 25.83 8.99
N ALA A 103 -8.57 26.50 8.91
CA ALA A 103 -8.38 27.86 9.41
C ALA A 103 -9.22 28.83 8.56
N GLY A 104 -10.54 28.81 8.77
CA GLY A 104 -11.48 29.78 8.25
C GLY A 104 -11.35 31.08 9.03
N SER A 105 -10.38 31.89 8.63
CA SER A 105 -10.26 33.30 9.01
C SER A 105 -11.47 34.07 8.45
N CYS A 106 -12.61 34.02 9.15
CA CYS A 106 -13.67 35.01 8.99
C CYS A 106 -13.29 36.22 9.87
N ARG A 107 -12.55 37.17 9.29
CA ARG A 107 -12.40 38.50 9.90
C ARG A 107 -13.65 39.30 9.52
N ARG A 108 -14.39 39.72 10.55
CA ARG A 108 -15.44 40.75 10.45
C ARG A 108 -14.80 42.13 10.43
#